data_AF-V5HCF2-F1
#
_entry.id   AF-V5HCF2-F1
#
_cell.length_a   1.000
_cell.length_b   1.000
_cell.length_c   1.000
_cell.angle_alpha   90.00
_cell.angle_beta   90.00
_cell.angle_gamma   90.00
#
_symmetry.space_group_name_H-M   'P 1'
#
loop_
_entity.id
_entity.type
_entity.pdbx_description
1 polymer ?
#
loop_
_entity_poly.entity_id
_entity_poly.type
_entity_poly.pdbx_seq_one_letter_code
_entity_poly.pdbx_strand_id
1 'polypeptide(L)'
;GLQGQEPRWRHCVSALNDPYDPILGYGLGRLYVEKYFNSTQKQDVEKIAKSIRDALRAVIRNNTWMDNDTKEEANKKLQNMVLQIGYPEDIYKEEVLKDMYKHVGNVTRNDSFLDIYLNFRKNMLFISYRKCTVPTIGAKNGPHDLTKVNDVL
;
A
#
# COMPACT_ATOMS: atom_id res chain seq x y z
N GLY A 1 2.87 25.70 -22.13
CA GLY A 1 4.25 26.21 -21.94
C GLY A 1 5.09 25.08 -21.39
N LEU A 2 6.31 24.90 -21.89
CA LEU A 2 7.20 23.82 -21.44
C LEU A 2 7.47 24.00 -19.94
N GLN A 3 6.95 23.07 -19.13
CA GLN A 3 7.19 23.02 -17.69
C GLN A 3 8.71 22.91 -17.49
N GLY A 4 9.28 23.80 -16.67
CA GLY A 4 10.70 23.76 -16.32
C GLY A 4 11.06 22.41 -15.70
N GLN A 5 12.34 22.01 -15.82
CA GLN A 5 12.82 20.76 -15.22
C GLN A 5 12.43 20.68 -13.75
N GLU A 6 11.89 19.53 -13.36
CA GLU A 6 11.50 19.26 -12.00
C GLU A 6 12.70 19.44 -11.04
N PRO A 7 12.54 20.08 -9.88
CA PRO A 7 13.65 20.25 -8.95
C PRO A 7 14.23 18.88 -8.54
N ARG A 8 15.56 18.80 -8.43
CA ARG A 8 16.31 17.56 -8.18
C ARG A 8 15.76 16.73 -7.01
N TRP A 9 15.32 17.38 -5.94
CA TRP A 9 14.78 16.67 -4.77
C TRP A 9 13.54 15.83 -5.11
N ARG A 10 12.66 16.34 -6.00
CA ARG A 10 11.49 15.57 -6.43
C ARG A 10 11.93 14.38 -7.26
N HIS A 11 12.89 14.56 -8.16
CA HIS A 11 13.45 13.46 -8.94
C HIS A 11 14.00 12.34 -8.04
N CYS A 12 14.72 12.69 -6.97
CA CYS A 12 15.21 11.73 -5.98
C CYS A 12 14.08 11.02 -5.23
N VAL A 13 13.04 11.74 -4.81
CA VAL A 13 11.87 11.15 -4.13
C VAL A 13 11.11 10.22 -5.08
N SER A 14 10.82 10.67 -6.30
CA SER A 14 10.12 9.90 -7.33
C SER A 14 10.88 8.62 -7.70
N ALA A 15 12.22 8.67 -7.77
CA ALA A 15 13.03 7.48 -8.04
C ALA A 15 12.98 6.42 -6.92
N LEU A 16 12.81 6.85 -5.66
CA LEU A 16 12.72 5.95 -4.50
C LEU A 16 11.29 5.47 -4.23
N ASN A 17 10.30 6.25 -4.68
CA ASN A 17 8.88 6.05 -4.46
C ASN A 17 8.12 5.93 -5.79
N ASP A 18 8.67 5.14 -6.70
CA ASP A 18 8.07 4.92 -8.01
C ASP A 18 6.66 4.33 -7.85
N PRO A 19 5.65 4.81 -8.61
CA PRO A 19 4.26 4.40 -8.43
C PRO A 19 3.98 2.94 -8.81
N TYR A 20 4.90 2.28 -9.52
CA TYR A 20 4.80 0.89 -9.96
C TYR A 20 5.73 -0.03 -9.17
N ASP A 21 6.91 0.45 -8.76
CA ASP A 21 7.89 -0.32 -7.99
C ASP A 21 8.53 0.51 -6.87
N PRO A 22 7.78 0.82 -5.80
CA PRO A 22 8.26 1.67 -4.71
C PRO A 22 9.29 0.92 -3.87
N ILE A 23 10.48 1.49 -3.75
CA ILE A 23 11.60 0.85 -3.04
C ILE A 23 11.67 1.31 -1.58
N LEU A 24 11.07 2.46 -1.26
CA LEU A 24 10.99 3.03 0.09
C LEU A 24 9.55 3.32 0.55
N GLY A 25 8.54 2.78 -0.14
CA GLY A 25 7.13 3.13 0.05
C GLY A 25 6.63 3.02 1.50
N TYR A 26 6.97 1.94 2.21
CA TYR A 26 6.60 1.77 3.62
C TYR A 26 7.33 2.75 4.56
N GLY A 27 8.59 3.07 4.27
CA GLY A 27 9.38 4.00 5.10
C GLY A 27 8.90 5.44 4.92
N LEU A 28 8.70 5.85 3.67
CA LEU A 28 8.14 7.15 3.33
C LEU A 28 6.68 7.27 3.78
N GLY A 29 5.90 6.21 3.64
CA GLY A 29 4.53 6.09 4.14
C GLY A 29 4.45 6.34 5.64
N ARG A 30 5.36 5.78 6.44
CA ARG A 30 5.41 6.03 7.88
C ARG A 30 5.60 7.52 8.19
N LEU A 31 6.60 8.13 7.57
CA LEU A 31 6.91 9.56 7.76
C LEU A 31 5.74 10.45 7.33
N TYR A 32 5.07 10.09 6.24
CA TYR A 32 3.91 10.82 5.74
C TYR A 32 2.74 10.72 6.71
N VAL A 33 2.43 9.50 7.17
CA VAL A 33 1.34 9.23 8.11
C VAL A 33 1.56 9.94 9.44
N GLU A 34 2.77 9.85 10.00
CA GLU A 34 3.13 10.51 11.27
C GLU A 34 2.97 12.04 11.20
N LYS A 35 3.20 12.65 10.03
CA LYS A 35 3.16 14.10 9.88
C LYS A 35 1.80 14.66 9.46
N TYR A 36 1.07 13.94 8.60
CA TYR A 36 -0.09 14.51 7.91
C TYR A 36 -1.40 13.77 8.18
N PHE A 37 -1.37 12.52 8.66
CA PHE A 37 -2.57 11.71 8.76
C PHE A 37 -3.14 11.73 10.18
N ASN A 38 -4.39 12.17 10.33
CA ASN A 38 -5.10 12.13 11.61
C ASN A 38 -5.89 10.82 11.75
N SER A 39 -5.76 10.12 12.86
CA SER A 39 -6.49 8.86 13.14
C SER A 39 -8.01 9.01 13.05
N THR A 40 -8.56 10.20 13.35
CA THR A 40 -10.01 10.45 13.25
C THR A 40 -10.51 10.33 11.81
N GLN A 41 -9.73 10.80 10.83
CA GLN A 41 -10.11 10.73 9.41
C GLN A 41 -10.18 9.27 8.93
N LYS A 42 -9.30 8.39 9.42
CA LYS A 42 -9.34 6.96 9.10
C LYS A 42 -10.65 6.35 9.56
N GLN A 43 -11.04 6.60 10.81
CA GLN A 43 -12.25 6.04 11.40
C GLN A 43 -13.52 6.49 10.66
N ASP A 44 -13.58 7.73 10.20
CA ASP A 44 -14.73 8.22 9.46
C ASP A 44 -14.84 7.57 8.08
N VAL A 45 -13.72 7.40 7.37
CA VAL A 45 -13.70 6.68 6.09
C VAL A 45 -14.02 5.20 6.28
N GLU A 46 -13.56 4.57 7.37
CA GLU A 46 -13.92 3.19 7.72
C GLU A 46 -15.42 3.02 7.95
N LYS A 47 -16.07 3.98 8.62
CA LYS A 47 -17.54 4.00 8.77
C LYS A 47 -18.23 4.09 7.42
N ILE A 48 -17.77 4.98 6.53
CA ILE A 48 -18.33 5.12 5.18
C ILE A 48 -18.19 3.80 4.41
N ALA A 49 -17.01 3.18 4.42
CA ALA A 49 -16.77 1.91 3.74
C ALA A 49 -17.65 0.78 4.28
N LYS A 50 -17.87 0.74 5.61
CA LYS A 50 -18.81 -0.20 6.23
C LYS A 50 -20.25 0.03 5.74
N SER A 51 -20.71 1.29 5.71
CA SER A 51 -22.04 1.64 5.20
C SER A 51 -22.23 1.24 3.73
N ILE A 52 -21.21 1.44 2.89
CA ILE A 52 -21.23 1.01 1.48
C ILE A 52 -21.35 -0.51 1.39
N ARG A 53 -20.57 -1.26 2.19
CA ARG A 53 -20.64 -2.72 2.24
C ARG A 53 -22.04 -3.20 2.64
N ASP A 54 -22.66 -2.56 3.63
CA ASP A 54 -24.00 -2.92 4.10
C ASP A 54 -25.08 -2.59 3.05
N ALA A 55 -24.95 -1.47 2.34
CA ALA A 55 -25.80 -1.14 1.21
C ALA A 55 -25.68 -2.17 0.07
N LEU A 56 -24.45 -2.58 -0.27
CA LEU A 56 -24.22 -3.61 -1.29
C LEU A 56 -24.83 -4.96 -0.89
N ARG A 57 -24.75 -5.33 0.40
CA ARG A 57 -25.43 -6.53 0.92
C ARG A 57 -26.95 -6.48 0.68
N ALA A 58 -27.56 -5.33 0.93
CA ALA A 58 -28.99 -5.14 0.69
C ALA A 58 -29.35 -5.27 -0.80
N VAL A 59 -28.52 -4.70 -1.69
CA VAL A 59 -28.68 -4.84 -3.14
C VAL A 59 -28.55 -6.30 -3.59
N ILE A 60 -27.56 -7.04 -3.08
CA ILE A 60 -27.37 -8.47 -3.38
C ILE A 60 -28.59 -9.29 -2.96
N ARG A 61 -29.17 -8.99 -1.78
CA ARG A 61 -30.35 -9.70 -1.28
C ARG A 61 -31.59 -9.44 -2.14
N ASN A 62 -31.82 -8.19 -2.53
CA ASN A 62 -33.09 -7.74 -3.09
C ASN A 62 -33.16 -7.79 -4.63
N ASN A 63 -32.04 -7.98 -5.35
CA ASN A 63 -32.11 -8.06 -6.81
C ASN A 63 -32.84 -9.33 -7.27
N THR A 64 -33.41 -9.27 -8.47
CA THR A 64 -34.25 -10.32 -9.06
C THR A 64 -33.54 -11.15 -10.13
N TRP A 65 -32.34 -10.74 -10.53
CA TRP A 65 -31.62 -11.37 -11.65
C TRP A 65 -30.64 -12.46 -11.20
N MET A 66 -30.23 -12.49 -9.92
CA MET A 66 -29.43 -13.60 -9.36
C MET A 66 -30.31 -14.66 -8.71
N ASP A 67 -29.96 -15.93 -8.93
CA ASP A 67 -30.48 -17.05 -8.16
C ASP A 67 -29.96 -17.04 -6.70
N ASN A 68 -30.55 -17.89 -5.86
CA ASN A 68 -30.25 -17.91 -4.43
C ASN A 68 -28.82 -18.41 -4.13
N ASP A 69 -28.33 -19.37 -4.89
CA ASP A 69 -27.00 -19.95 -4.70
C ASP A 69 -25.92 -18.90 -5.00
N THR A 70 -26.07 -18.16 -6.10
CA THR A 70 -25.20 -17.05 -6.49
C THR A 70 -25.25 -15.92 -5.46
N LYS A 71 -26.43 -15.61 -4.90
CA LYS A 71 -26.57 -14.62 -3.81
C LYS A 71 -25.83 -15.05 -2.55
N GLU A 72 -25.86 -16.33 -2.21
CA GLU A 72 -25.11 -16.84 -1.06
C GLU A 72 -23.60 -16.67 -1.24
N GLU A 73 -23.07 -17.08 -2.40
CA GLU A 73 -21.64 -16.94 -2.72
C GLU A 73 -21.20 -15.47 -2.81
N ALA A 74 -22.04 -14.60 -3.39
CA ALA A 74 -21.78 -13.16 -3.41
C ALA A 74 -21.70 -12.57 -2.00
N ASN A 75 -22.57 -13.01 -1.07
CA ASN A 75 -22.52 -12.59 0.33
C ASN A 75 -21.28 -13.14 1.05
N LYS A 76 -20.88 -14.39 0.80
CA LYS A 76 -19.63 -14.97 1.33
C LYS A 76 -18.43 -14.15 0.87
N LYS A 77 -18.36 -13.81 -0.42
CA LYS A 77 -17.30 -12.95 -0.96
C LYS A 77 -17.30 -11.57 -0.29
N LEU A 78 -18.46 -10.94 -0.14
CA LEU A 78 -18.60 -9.63 0.50
C LEU A 78 -18.16 -9.63 1.98
N GLN A 79 -18.44 -10.72 2.71
CA GLN A 79 -17.98 -10.90 4.09
C GLN A 79 -16.45 -11.04 4.18
N ASN A 80 -15.86 -11.73 3.21
CA ASN A 80 -14.41 -11.97 3.14
C ASN A 80 -13.62 -10.80 2.54
N MET A 81 -14.27 -9.76 2.03
CA MET A 81 -13.58 -8.56 1.54
C MET A 81 -12.87 -7.83 2.68
N VAL A 82 -11.55 -7.70 2.57
CA VAL A 82 -10.71 -6.92 3.47
C VAL A 82 -10.65 -5.48 2.98
N LEU A 83 -11.03 -4.53 3.83
CA LEU A 83 -10.90 -3.11 3.55
C LEU A 83 -9.52 -2.61 4.01
N GLN A 84 -8.80 -1.94 3.13
CA GLN A 84 -7.52 -1.30 3.43
C GLN A 84 -7.68 0.21 3.22
N ILE A 85 -7.66 0.98 4.32
CA ILE A 85 -7.94 2.41 4.30
C ILE A 85 -6.75 3.16 4.89
N GLY A 86 -6.16 4.06 4.10
CA GLY A 86 -4.99 4.86 4.47
C GLY A 86 -3.72 4.03 4.53
N TYR A 87 -3.44 3.43 5.69
CA TYR A 87 -2.21 2.69 5.95
C TYR A 87 -2.45 1.45 6.82
N PRO A 88 -1.62 0.40 6.68
CA PRO A 88 -1.64 -0.76 7.57
C PRO A 88 -1.12 -0.37 8.95
N GLU A 89 -1.77 -0.87 10.01
CA GLU A 89 -1.34 -0.61 11.40
C GLU A 89 0.09 -1.07 11.69
N ASP A 90 0.55 -2.07 10.95
CA ASP A 90 1.91 -2.62 11.03
C ASP A 90 2.99 -1.61 10.61
N ILE A 91 2.63 -0.43 10.06
CA ILE A 91 3.59 0.61 9.70
C ILE A 91 4.33 1.21 10.90
N TYR A 92 3.71 1.19 12.09
CA TYR A 92 4.30 1.70 13.32
C TYR A 92 5.25 0.70 13.99
N LYS A 93 5.18 -0.57 13.60
CA LYS A 93 6.01 -1.65 14.11
C LYS A 93 7.40 -1.57 13.52
N GLU A 94 8.39 -1.26 14.35
CA GLU A 94 9.77 -1.09 13.90
C GLU A 94 10.35 -2.40 13.36
N GLU A 95 9.94 -3.54 13.93
CA GLU A 95 10.30 -4.87 13.46
C GLU A 95 9.86 -5.14 12.01
N VAL A 96 8.72 -4.58 11.59
CA VAL A 96 8.21 -4.74 10.22
C VAL A 96 9.10 -3.98 9.24
N LEU A 97 9.44 -2.72 9.54
CA LEU A 97 10.35 -1.94 8.71
C LEU A 97 11.75 -2.55 8.68
N LYS A 98 12.26 -3.01 9.83
CA LYS A 98 13.56 -3.69 9.90
C LYS A 98 13.58 -4.94 9.03
N ASP A 99 12.53 -5.77 9.08
CA ASP A 99 12.45 -6.96 8.23
C ASP A 99 12.35 -6.61 6.73
N MET A 100 11.58 -5.57 6.39
CA MET A 100 11.42 -5.08 5.02
C MET A 100 12.70 -4.51 4.40
N TYR A 101 13.63 -3.99 5.21
CA TYR A 101 14.87 -3.38 4.71
C TYR A 101 16.15 -4.09 5.17
N LYS A 102 16.03 -5.31 5.72
CA LYS A 102 17.15 -6.04 6.34
C LYS A 102 18.33 -6.33 5.40
N HIS A 103 18.13 -6.33 4.09
CA HIS A 103 19.18 -6.63 3.10
C HIS A 103 19.81 -5.38 2.48
N VAL A 104 19.38 -4.17 2.87
CA VAL A 104 19.92 -2.92 2.34
C VAL A 104 21.35 -2.66 2.83
N GLY A 105 21.66 -3.06 4.07
CA GLY A 105 22.91 -2.73 4.74
C GLY A 105 22.90 -1.33 5.36
N ASN A 106 24.07 -0.87 5.83
CA ASN A 106 24.22 0.47 6.39
C ASN A 106 24.27 1.51 5.27
N VAL A 107 23.52 2.61 5.42
CA VAL A 107 23.48 3.72 4.46
C VAL A 107 24.02 4.97 5.15
N THR A 108 25.01 5.59 4.54
CA THR A 108 25.66 6.82 5.02
C THR A 108 25.51 7.94 3.99
N ARG A 109 25.70 9.19 4.43
CA ARG A 109 25.62 10.36 3.53
C ARG A 109 26.72 10.41 2.48
N ASN A 110 27.79 9.65 2.66
CA ASN A 110 28.93 9.61 1.73
C ASN A 110 28.74 8.59 0.61
N ASP A 111 27.74 7.72 0.72
CA ASP A 111 27.48 6.70 -0.30
C ASP A 111 26.91 7.35 -1.57
N SER A 112 27.29 6.80 -2.73
CA SER A 112 26.74 7.23 -4.00
C SER A 112 25.23 6.96 -4.05
N PHE A 113 24.47 7.88 -4.66
CA PHE A 113 23.05 7.65 -4.91
C PHE A 113 22.79 6.34 -5.65
N LEU A 114 23.65 5.99 -6.61
CA LEU A 114 23.54 4.75 -7.36
C LEU A 114 23.69 3.52 -6.46
N ASP A 115 24.65 3.53 -5.54
CA ASP A 115 24.89 2.41 -4.62
C ASP A 115 23.72 2.23 -3.66
N ILE A 116 23.23 3.33 -3.09
CA ILE A 116 22.03 3.34 -2.24
C ILE A 116 20.85 2.74 -3.01
N TYR A 117 20.57 3.27 -4.20
CA TYR A 117 19.48 2.81 -5.05
C TYR A 117 19.58 1.31 -5.38
N LEU A 118 20.76 0.84 -5.78
CA LEU A 118 21.00 -0.56 -6.12
C LEU A 118 20.85 -1.47 -4.88
N ASN A 119 21.27 -1.04 -3.69
CA ASN A 119 21.10 -1.82 -2.46
C ASN A 119 19.62 -1.99 -2.10
N PHE A 120 18.83 -0.91 -2.21
CA PHE A 120 17.38 -0.97 -2.01
C PHE A 120 16.70 -1.88 -3.05
N ARG A 121 17.09 -1.80 -4.34
CA ARG A 121 16.58 -2.69 -5.40
C ARG A 121 16.93 -4.15 -5.15
N LYS A 122 18.17 -4.45 -4.76
CA LYS A 122 18.60 -5.81 -4.38
C LYS A 122 17.77 -6.35 -3.23
N ASN A 123 17.54 -5.55 -2.19
CA ASN A 123 16.68 -5.93 -1.06
C ASN A 123 15.26 -6.29 -1.52
N MET A 124 14.66 -5.47 -2.38
CA MET A 124 13.32 -5.73 -2.92
C MET A 124 13.27 -7.02 -3.75
N LEU A 125 14.29 -7.28 -4.57
CA LEU A 125 14.42 -8.53 -5.32
C LEU A 125 14.49 -9.75 -4.39
N PHE A 126 15.27 -9.69 -3.30
CA PHE A 126 15.33 -10.77 -2.32
C PHE A 126 13.97 -11.05 -1.66
N ILE A 127 13.22 -9.99 -1.31
CA ILE A 127 11.88 -10.13 -0.70
C ILE A 127 10.90 -10.73 -1.69
N SER A 128 10.87 -10.24 -2.93
CA SER A 128 10.00 -10.75 -3.98
C SER A 128 10.29 -12.21 -4.31
N TYR A 129 11.57 -12.59 -4.41
CA TYR A 129 11.97 -13.99 -4.59
C TYR A 129 11.46 -14.88 -3.46
N ARG A 130 11.62 -14.45 -2.19
CA ARG A 130 11.09 -15.20 -1.03
C ARG A 130 9.57 -15.37 -1.09
N LYS A 131 8.83 -14.34 -1.51
CA LYS A 131 7.37 -14.42 -1.68
C LYS A 131 6.95 -15.45 -2.71
N CYS A 132 7.73 -15.64 -3.78
CA CYS A 132 7.47 -16.68 -4.79
C CYS A 132 7.68 -18.10 -4.25
N THR A 133 8.54 -18.26 -3.24
CA THR A 133 8.87 -19.57 -2.65
C THR A 133 7.94 -20.00 -1.51
N VAL A 134 7.07 -19.11 -1.02
CA VAL A 134 6.11 -19.40 0.06
C VAL A 134 4.68 -19.32 -0.46
N PRO A 135 3.75 -20.20 -0.03
CA PRO A 135 2.34 -20.06 -0.37
C PRO A 135 1.80 -18.72 0.14
N THR A 136 1.12 -17.95 -0.72
CA THR A 136 0.49 -16.69 -0.33
C THR A 136 -0.76 -16.98 0.51
N ILE A 137 -0.60 -17.16 1.82
CA ILE A 137 -1.72 -17.27 2.76
C ILE A 137 -2.25 -15.86 3.03
N GLY A 138 -3.32 -15.48 2.34
CA GLY A 138 -4.08 -14.24 2.56
C GLY A 138 -3.25 -12.96 2.37
N ALA A 139 -3.39 -12.29 1.24
CA ALA A 139 -2.70 -11.02 0.97
C ALA A 139 -3.12 -9.93 1.98
N LYS A 140 -2.38 -9.81 3.09
CA LYS A 140 -2.51 -8.70 4.04
C LYS A 140 -1.93 -7.38 3.51
N ASN A 141 -1.14 -7.45 2.44
CA ASN A 141 -0.49 -6.30 1.83
C ASN A 141 -1.32 -5.80 0.65
N GLY A 142 -1.64 -4.51 0.66
CA GLY A 142 -2.36 -3.88 -0.43
C GLY A 142 -1.53 -3.78 -1.71
N PRO A 143 -2.17 -3.72 -2.89
CA PRO A 143 -1.48 -3.58 -4.17
C PRO A 143 -0.97 -2.15 -4.44
N HIS A 144 -1.21 -1.21 -3.52
CA HIS A 144 -0.92 0.20 -3.71
C HIS A 144 -0.01 0.73 -2.61
N ASP A 145 0.91 1.60 -3.00
CA ASP A 145 1.78 2.32 -2.07
C ASP A 145 0.98 3.26 -1.16
N LEU A 146 1.48 3.43 0.07
CA LEU A 146 0.82 4.19 1.14
C LEU A 146 0.85 5.70 0.93
N THR A 147 1.74 6.18 0.05
CA THR A 147 1.86 7.60 -0.30
C THR A 147 1.23 7.92 -1.65
N LYS A 148 0.63 6.91 -2.31
CA LYS A 148 -0.01 7.10 -3.61
C LYS A 148 -1.26 7.96 -3.45
N VAL A 149 -1.17 9.19 -3.92
CA VAL A 149 -2.34 9.99 -4.30
C VAL A 149 -2.62 9.60 -5.75
N ASN A 150 -3.84 9.13 -6.04
CA ASN A 150 -4.29 9.12 -7.44
C ASN A 150 -4.43 10.59 -7.83
N ASP A 151 -3.46 11.11 -8.57
CA ASP A 151 -3.61 12.39 -9.26
C ASP A 151 -4.75 12.23 -10.26
N VAL A 152 -5.97 12.58 -9.84
CA VAL A 152 -7.08 12.82 -10.75
C VAL A 152 -6.97 14.28 -11.17
N LEU A 153 -6.18 14.52 -12.21
CA LEU A 153 -6.27 15.68 -13.10
C LEU A 153 -6.17 15.19 -14.53
#